data_AF-A0A1Q8E9G2-F1
#
_entry.id   AF-A0A1Q8E9G2-F1
#
_cell.length_a   1.000
_cell.length_b   1.000
_cell.length_c   1.000
_cell.angle_alpha   90.00
_cell.angle_beta   90.00
_cell.angle_gamma   90.00
#
_symmetry.space_group_name_H-M   'P 1'
#
loop_
_entity.id
_entity.type
_entity.pdbx_description
1 polymer ?
#
loop_
_entity_poly.entity_id
_entity_poly.type
_entity_poly.pdbx_seq_one_letter_code
_entity_poly.pdbx_strand_id
1 'polypeptide(L)'
;MEFKEQIQELQKQLPPQRQLIVGNAPIPYAKGFYFDGTLNKWCIYENGERGGAPGNQLILWEADTEEEIMELFIESVKSEIKRYQKYLNWVNNSKK
;
A
#
# COMPACT_ATOMS: atom_id res chain seq x y z
N MET A 1 17.76 10.44 -3.05
CA MET A 1 17.12 9.31 -2.35
C MET A 1 16.26 8.62 -3.38
N GLU A 2 16.54 7.35 -3.67
CA GLU A 2 15.73 6.60 -4.61
C GLU A 2 14.35 6.32 -3.99
N PHE A 3 13.28 6.31 -4.78
CA PHE A 3 11.91 6.08 -4.30
C PHE A 3 11.78 4.85 -3.39
N LYS A 4 12.47 3.76 -3.74
CA LYS A 4 12.47 2.53 -2.93
C LYS A 4 13.02 2.76 -1.53
N GLU A 5 14.06 3.57 -1.38
CA GLU A 5 14.63 3.94 -0.07
C GLU A 5 13.61 4.75 0.74
N GLN A 6 12.95 5.72 0.10
CA GLN A 6 11.95 6.56 0.76
C GLN A 6 10.75 5.73 1.28
N ILE A 7 10.21 4.83 0.45
CA ILE A 7 9.12 3.93 0.85
C ILE A 7 9.59 3.01 1.97
N GLN A 8 10.76 2.39 1.85
CA GLN A 8 11.30 1.52 2.90
C GLN A 8 11.43 2.25 4.23
N GLU A 9 11.91 3.49 4.23
CA GLU A 9 12.05 4.29 5.44
C GLU A 9 10.70 4.63 6.07
N LEU A 10 9.71 5.02 5.26
CA LEU A 10 8.35 5.26 5.75
C LEU A 10 7.74 3.98 6.35
N GLN A 11 7.89 2.84 5.68
CA GLN A 11 7.28 1.58 6.10
C GLN A 11 7.84 1.01 7.40
N LYS A 12 9.05 1.42 7.84
CA LYS A 12 9.59 1.08 9.19
C LYS A 12 8.70 1.58 10.33
N GLN A 13 7.85 2.58 10.09
CA GLN A 13 6.90 3.11 11.08
C GLN A 13 5.64 2.24 11.22
N LEU A 14 5.44 1.28 10.31
CA LEU A 14 4.32 0.36 10.31
C LEU A 14 4.78 -1.03 10.78
N PRO A 15 3.94 -1.76 11.54
CA PRO A 15 4.19 -3.16 11.80
C PRO A 15 4.10 -3.95 10.48
N PRO A 16 4.82 -5.08 10.34
CA PRO A 16 4.88 -5.84 9.09
C PRO A 16 3.52 -6.14 8.46
N GLN A 17 2.48 -6.38 9.26
CA GLN A 17 1.13 -6.69 8.81
C GLN A 17 0.40 -5.50 8.16
N ARG A 18 0.92 -4.28 8.31
CA ARG A 18 0.33 -3.05 7.76
C ARG A 18 1.22 -2.41 6.69
N GLN A 19 2.39 -2.98 6.40
CA GLN A 19 3.26 -2.48 5.35
C GLN A 19 2.62 -2.74 3.98
N LEU A 20 2.78 -1.79 3.06
CA LEU A 20 2.33 -1.91 1.68
C LEU A 20 3.44 -2.56 0.84
N ILE A 21 3.07 -3.08 -0.32
CA ILE A 21 3.92 -3.93 -1.16
C ILE A 21 4.26 -3.23 -2.46
N VAL A 22 5.52 -3.29 -2.87
CA VAL A 22 5.91 -2.93 -4.23
C VAL A 22 5.84 -4.18 -5.09
N GLY A 23 5.06 -4.12 -6.18
CA GLY A 23 4.77 -5.28 -7.03
C GLY A 23 3.56 -6.09 -6.59
N ASN A 24 3.33 -7.21 -7.26
CA ASN A 24 2.19 -8.10 -6.98
C ASN A 24 2.58 -9.18 -5.94
N ALA A 25 1.76 -9.36 -4.90
CA ALA A 25 1.99 -10.37 -3.88
C ALA A 25 0.71 -11.15 -3.54
N PRO A 26 0.78 -12.43 -3.16
CA PRO A 26 -0.39 -13.25 -2.85
C PRO A 26 -0.95 -13.04 -1.43
N ILE A 27 -0.64 -11.91 -0.77
CA ILE A 27 -0.99 -11.68 0.64
C ILE A 27 -2.41 -11.11 0.74
N PRO A 28 -3.36 -11.76 1.44
CA PRO A 28 -4.72 -11.24 1.61
C PRO A 28 -4.74 -9.81 2.15
N TYR A 29 -5.63 -8.96 1.60
CA TYR A 29 -5.80 -7.56 2.01
C TYR A 29 -4.55 -6.68 1.89
N ALA A 30 -3.44 -7.20 1.35
CA ALA A 30 -2.27 -6.39 1.12
C ALA A 30 -2.55 -5.37 0.02
N LYS A 31 -2.11 -4.14 0.27
CA LYS A 31 -2.11 -3.08 -0.75
C LYS A 31 -0.73 -3.01 -1.37
N GLY A 32 -0.68 -2.75 -2.66
CA GLY A 32 0.57 -2.56 -3.37
C GLY A 32 0.40 -1.80 -4.67
N PHE A 33 1.45 -1.71 -5.48
CA PHE A 33 1.35 -1.17 -6.84
C PHE A 33 2.14 -1.98 -7.87
N TYR A 34 1.65 -2.02 -9.12
CA TYR A 34 2.30 -2.68 -10.25
C TYR A 34 1.87 -2.06 -11.58
N PHE A 35 2.55 -2.41 -12.68
CA PHE A 35 2.13 -2.06 -14.03
C PHE A 35 1.21 -3.14 -14.62
N ASP A 36 -0.03 -2.79 -14.92
CA ASP A 36 -0.99 -3.67 -15.60
C ASP A 36 -0.84 -3.54 -17.12
N GLY A 37 -0.29 -4.58 -17.75
CA GLY A 37 -0.08 -4.62 -19.19
C GLY A 37 -1.37 -4.76 -20.02
N THR A 38 -2.49 -5.16 -19.42
CA THR A 38 -3.80 -5.23 -20.09
C THR A 38 -4.44 -3.85 -20.17
N LEU A 39 -4.36 -3.09 -19.08
CA LEU A 39 -4.82 -1.71 -19.03
C LEU A 39 -3.82 -0.72 -19.63
N ASN A 40 -2.56 -1.15 -19.76
CA ASN A 40 -1.42 -0.30 -20.10
C ASN A 40 -1.29 0.89 -19.13
N LYS A 41 -1.43 0.62 -17.84
CA LYS A 41 -1.43 1.61 -16.76
C LYS A 41 -0.73 1.10 -15.52
N TRP A 42 -0.20 2.02 -14.73
CA TRP A 42 0.24 1.75 -13.38
C TRP A 42 -0.95 1.75 -12.42
N CYS A 43 -1.00 0.76 -11.52
CA CYS A 43 -2.13 0.53 -10.65
C CYS A 43 -1.69 0.40 -9.19
N ILE A 44 -2.41 1.04 -8.27
CA ILE A 44 -2.40 0.67 -6.85
C ILE A 44 -3.58 -0.29 -6.64
N TYR A 45 -3.31 -1.43 -6.02
CA TYR A 45 -4.30 -2.47 -5.79
C TYR A 45 -4.47 -2.78 -4.30
N GLU A 46 -5.56 -3.45 -3.98
CA GLU A 46 -5.79 -4.16 -2.73
C GLU A 46 -6.20 -5.60 -3.04
N ASN A 47 -5.51 -6.56 -2.44
CA ASN A 47 -5.87 -7.96 -2.57
C ASN A 47 -7.16 -8.27 -1.82
N GLY A 48 -8.00 -9.12 -2.41
CA GLY A 48 -9.15 -9.68 -1.73
C GLY A 48 -8.75 -10.73 -0.68
N GLU A 49 -9.77 -11.31 -0.04
CA GLU A 49 -9.62 -12.28 1.06
C GLU A 49 -8.80 -13.52 0.66
N ARG A 50 -8.90 -13.96 -0.60
CA ARG A 50 -8.15 -15.10 -1.14
C ARG A 50 -6.75 -14.74 -1.66
N GLY A 51 -6.22 -13.56 -1.32
CA GLY A 51 -4.90 -13.08 -1.78
C GLY A 51 -4.93 -12.48 -3.20
N GLY A 52 -3.74 -12.21 -3.74
CA GLY A 52 -3.51 -11.58 -5.06
C GLY A 52 -3.72 -12.49 -6.27
N ALA A 53 -4.67 -13.43 -6.19
CA ALA A 53 -5.04 -14.23 -7.35
C ALA A 53 -5.61 -13.30 -8.46
N PRO A 54 -5.30 -13.55 -9.75
CA PRO A 54 -5.88 -12.80 -10.86
C PRO A 54 -7.41 -12.78 -10.76
N GLY A 55 -8.01 -11.59 -10.82
CA GLY A 55 -9.46 -11.37 -10.66
C GLY A 55 -9.95 -11.16 -9.22
N ASN A 56 -9.07 -11.28 -8.22
CA ASN A 56 -9.37 -11.04 -6.81
C ASN A 56 -8.65 -9.79 -6.26
N GLN A 57 -8.21 -8.90 -7.15
CA GLN A 57 -7.58 -7.63 -6.78
C GLN A 57 -8.52 -6.49 -7.14
N LEU A 58 -8.72 -5.57 -6.20
CA LEU A 58 -9.42 -4.32 -6.44
C LEU A 58 -8.39 -3.26 -6.82
N ILE A 59 -8.53 -2.66 -8.00
CA ILE A 59 -7.74 -1.48 -8.38
C ILE A 59 -8.33 -0.28 -7.63
N LEU A 60 -7.48 0.40 -6.86
CA LEU A 60 -7.84 1.57 -6.07
C LEU A 60 -7.50 2.87 -6.81
N TRP A 61 -6.38 2.87 -7.53
CA TRP A 61 -5.91 3.99 -8.33
C TRP A 61 -5.22 3.50 -9.60
N GLU A 62 -5.31 4.31 -10.65
CA GLU A 62 -4.65 4.11 -11.94
C GLU A 62 -3.88 5.38 -12.30
N ALA A 63 -2.74 5.22 -12.98
CA ALA A 63 -1.93 6.31 -13.50
C ALA A 63 -1.28 5.92 -14.84
N ASP A 64 -1.01 6.92 -15.68
CA ASP A 64 -0.39 6.69 -16.98
C ASP A 64 1.14 6.53 -16.86
N THR A 65 1.75 7.10 -15.82
CA THR A 65 3.20 7.05 -15.58
C THR A 65 3.56 6.36 -14.27
N GLU A 66 4.80 5.87 -14.19
CA GLU A 66 5.30 5.24 -12.97
C GLU A 66 5.45 6.29 -11.86
N GLU A 67 5.91 7.49 -12.22
CA GLU A 67 6.12 8.59 -11.29
C GLU A 67 4.82 9.00 -10.60
N GLU A 68 3.72 9.11 -11.34
CA GLU A 68 2.41 9.47 -10.78
C GLU A 68 1.90 8.40 -9.80
N ILE A 69 1.99 7.11 -10.17
CA ILE A 69 1.55 6.05 -9.26
C ILE A 69 2.42 5.99 -8.00
N MET A 70 3.72 6.27 -8.15
CA MET A 70 4.69 6.29 -7.05
C MET A 70 4.34 7.39 -6.04
N GLU A 71 4.01 8.59 -6.52
CA GLU A 71 3.56 9.69 -5.65
C GLU A 71 2.28 9.32 -4.89
N LEU A 72 1.29 8.75 -5.59
CA LEU A 72 0.05 8.25 -4.97
C LEU A 72 0.31 7.13 -3.96
N PHE A 73 1.29 6.27 -4.22
CA PHE A 73 1.67 5.19 -3.32
C PHE A 73 2.34 5.71 -2.05
N ILE A 74 3.21 6.73 -2.17
CA ILE A 74 3.79 7.42 -1.00
C ILE A 74 2.69 8.01 -0.11
N GLU A 75 1.70 8.70 -0.69
CA GLU A 75 0.58 9.26 0.06
C GLU A 75 -0.27 8.16 0.72
N SER A 76 -0.43 7.02 0.06
CA SER A 76 -1.10 5.84 0.63
C SER A 76 -0.36 5.30 1.87
N VAL A 77 0.98 5.18 1.81
CA VAL A 77 1.81 4.77 2.95
C VAL A 77 1.70 5.78 4.10
N LYS A 78 1.80 7.08 3.81
CA LYS A 78 1.66 8.14 4.83
C LYS A 78 0.29 8.10 5.52
N SER A 79 -0.77 7.90 4.75
CA SER A 79 -2.13 7.78 5.28
C SER A 79 -2.28 6.57 6.21
N GLU A 80 -1.68 5.45 5.85
CA GLU A 80 -1.69 4.24 6.66
C GLU A 80 -0.89 4.40 7.97
N ILE A 81 0.26 5.07 7.91
CA ILE A 81 1.02 5.47 9.12
C ILE A 81 0.14 6.32 10.04
N LYS A 82 -0.53 7.34 9.50
CA LYS A 82 -1.43 8.21 10.28
C LYS A 82 -2.58 7.42 10.93
N ARG A 83 -3.18 6.48 10.19
CA ARG A 83 -4.23 5.59 10.70
C ARG A 83 -3.71 4.71 11.83
N TYR A 84 -2.52 4.13 11.66
CA TYR A 84 -1.91 3.28 12.68
C TYR A 84 -1.55 4.06 13.95
N GLN A 85 -0.99 5.26 13.82
CA GLN A 85 -0.74 6.15 14.96
C GLN A 85 -2.03 6.50 15.71
N LYS A 86 -3.12 6.78 14.99
CA LYS A 86 -4.45 7.01 15.60
C LYS A 86 -4.94 5.79 16.37
N TYR A 87 -4.76 4.59 15.82
CA TYR A 87 -5.09 3.33 16.50
C TYR A 87 -4.27 3.16 17.79
N LEU A 88 -2.95 3.37 17.75
CA LEU A 88 -2.10 3.28 18.94
C LEU A 88 -2.54 4.25 20.05
N ASN A 89 -2.84 5.49 19.68
CA ASN A 89 -3.35 6.49 20.63
C ASN A 89 -4.68 6.07 21.26
N TRP A 90 -5.59 5.53 20.47
CA TRP A 90 -6.87 5.01 20.97
C TRP A 90 -6.66 3.85 21.95
N VAL A 91 -5.88 2.84 21.56
CA VAL A 91 -5.57 1.69 22.43
C VAL A 91 -4.93 2.12 23.75
N ASN A 92 -4.03 3.10 23.72
CA ASN A 92 -3.37 3.61 24.92
C ASN A 92 -4.33 4.40 25.83
N ASN A 93 -5.27 5.15 25.26
CA ASN A 93 -6.26 5.91 26.03
C ASN A 93 -7.38 5.01 26.58
N SER A 94 -7.74 3.92 25.90
CA SER A 94 -8.74 2.95 26.37
C SER A 94 -8.25 2.01 27.47
N LYS A 95 -6.94 2.04 27.78
CA LYS A 95 -6.31 1.26 28.86
C LYS A 95 -6.08 2.08 30.15
N LYS A 96 -6.44 3.37 30.15
CA LYS A 96 -6.45 4.24 31.34
C LYS A 96 -7.86 4.33 31.89
#